data_AF-B7Q7I8-F1
#
_entry.id   AF-B7Q7I8-F1
#
_cell.length_a   1.000
_cell.length_b   1.000
_cell.length_c   1.000
_cell.angle_alpha   90.00
_cell.angle_beta   90.00
_cell.angle_gamma   90.00
#
_symmetry.space_group_name_H-M   'P 1'
#
loop_
_entity.id
_entity.type
_entity.pdbx_description
1 polymer ?
#
loop_
_entity_poly.entity_id
_entity_poly.type
_entity_poly.pdbx_seq_one_letter_code
_entity_poly.pdbx_strand_id
1 'polypeptide(L)'
;MASLAERRLALSLLFGLLARGVTSSCEFRGHCANDADTDKAIPCAVHQDAVALETPTSWQAFANLCPQLAAEIHPDRKVCCDVSQVEDLARELEQPARLGMAKCPGCMLNFRDFLCRMTCSPKQSDFLAVNATAREGIGPHVVEMIYAVREEFAQGVYDSCKDVRSVVLGIKLMTLMCGGRVFGCTPQRWLEFLGSTAPEGGYSPFKIHYVLTGEPALQRAGRNLTPLSAPFLKTC
;
A
#
# COMPACT_ATOMS: atom_id res chain seq x y z
N MET A 1 -73.95 -3.41 25.83
CA MET A 1 -73.12 -4.61 25.58
C MET A 1 -73.01 -4.79 24.08
N ALA A 2 -72.03 -4.10 23.48
CA ALA A 2 -71.67 -4.23 22.07
C ALA A 2 -70.27 -4.85 22.03
N SER A 3 -70.18 -5.94 21.30
CA SER A 3 -69.09 -6.90 21.25
C SER A 3 -67.83 -6.33 20.62
N LEU A 4 -66.70 -6.77 21.16
CA LEU A 4 -65.29 -6.58 20.79
C LEU A 4 -65.02 -6.02 19.38
N ALA A 5 -64.42 -4.83 19.39
CA ALA A 5 -63.79 -4.16 18.27
C ALA A 5 -62.69 -5.02 17.62
N GLU A 6 -62.57 -4.79 16.33
CA GLU A 6 -61.89 -5.63 15.37
C GLU A 6 -60.39 -5.80 15.61
N ARG A 7 -59.99 -7.04 15.39
CA ARG A 7 -58.63 -7.53 15.29
C ARG A 7 -57.95 -6.98 14.03
N ARG A 8 -56.67 -6.61 14.20
CA ARG A 8 -55.49 -7.10 13.46
C ARG A 8 -54.75 -6.17 12.49
N LEU A 9 -53.43 -6.13 12.76
CA LEU A 9 -52.27 -5.81 11.94
C LEU A 9 -51.90 -4.33 11.73
N ALA A 10 -51.15 -3.79 12.69
CA ALA A 10 -50.15 -2.76 12.42
C ALA A 10 -49.06 -3.35 11.52
N LEU A 11 -49.00 -2.90 10.27
CA LEU A 11 -47.94 -3.23 9.33
C LEU A 11 -46.75 -2.30 9.61
N SER A 12 -45.86 -2.71 10.51
CA SER A 12 -44.59 -2.01 10.74
C SER A 12 -43.68 -2.21 9.53
N LEU A 13 -43.64 -1.23 8.63
CA LEU A 13 -42.65 -1.12 7.57
C LEU A 13 -41.26 -0.87 8.18
N LEU A 14 -40.58 -1.95 8.57
CA LEU A 14 -39.13 -1.95 8.81
C LEU A 14 -38.45 -1.75 7.45
N PHE A 15 -38.27 -0.48 7.06
CA PHE A 15 -37.33 -0.11 6.01
C PHE A 15 -35.92 -0.33 6.59
N GLY A 16 -35.43 -1.57 6.48
CA GLY A 16 -34.04 -1.87 6.73
C GLY A 16 -33.20 -1.13 5.69
N LEU A 17 -32.59 -0.01 6.08
CA LEU A 17 -31.45 0.53 5.34
C LEU A 17 -30.38 -0.56 5.38
N LEU A 18 -30.26 -1.33 4.30
CA LEU A 18 -29.02 -2.02 4.00
C LEU A 18 -27.99 -0.92 3.78
N ALA A 19 -27.28 -0.55 4.84
CA ALA A 19 -26.00 0.11 4.70
C ALA A 19 -25.18 -0.84 3.82
N ARG A 20 -25.03 -0.49 2.54
CA ARG A 20 -24.00 -1.07 1.70
C ARG A 20 -22.70 -0.67 2.40
N GLY A 21 -22.20 -1.54 3.27
CA GLY A 21 -20.83 -1.42 3.76
C GLY A 21 -19.98 -1.33 2.50
N VAL A 22 -19.26 -0.24 2.34
CA VAL A 22 -18.28 -0.13 1.26
C VAL A 22 -17.25 -1.21 1.57
N THR A 23 -17.36 -2.34 0.89
CA THR A 23 -16.42 -3.44 1.03
C THR A 23 -15.14 -3.00 0.33
N SER A 24 -14.07 -2.88 1.10
CA SER A 24 -12.77 -2.59 0.54
C SER A 24 -12.30 -3.73 -0.36
N SER A 25 -11.59 -3.35 -1.43
CA SER A 25 -11.24 -4.22 -2.55
C SER A 25 -9.76 -4.08 -2.88
N CYS A 26 -9.25 -5.03 -3.65
CA CYS A 26 -7.94 -4.98 -4.27
C CYS A 26 -7.99 -4.09 -5.51
N GLU A 27 -7.01 -3.20 -5.62
CA GLU A 27 -6.78 -2.30 -6.75
C GLU A 27 -5.86 -2.93 -7.80
N PHE A 28 -4.94 -3.77 -7.34
CA PHE A 28 -4.06 -4.53 -8.21
C PHE A 28 -3.72 -5.90 -7.61
N ARG A 29 -3.43 -6.88 -8.46
CA ARG A 29 -3.01 -8.24 -8.09
C ARG A 29 -2.31 -8.93 -9.25
N GLY A 30 -1.30 -9.74 -8.96
CA GLY A 30 -0.51 -10.46 -9.97
C GLY A 30 0.30 -9.52 -10.85
N HIS A 31 0.80 -10.04 -11.97
CA HIS A 31 1.66 -9.33 -12.91
C HIS A 31 1.08 -9.41 -14.32
N CYS A 32 0.98 -8.27 -15.01
CA CYS A 32 0.39 -8.21 -16.36
C CYS A 32 1.31 -7.65 -17.43
N ALA A 33 2.39 -6.97 -17.04
CA ALA A 33 3.39 -6.42 -17.92
C ALA A 33 4.75 -6.33 -17.21
N ASN A 34 5.78 -5.91 -17.93
CA ASN A 34 7.09 -5.56 -17.40
C ASN A 34 7.45 -4.16 -17.89
N ASP A 35 8.08 -3.38 -17.01
CA ASP A 35 8.64 -2.10 -17.39
C ASP A 35 9.95 -2.31 -18.16
N ALA A 36 10.08 -1.68 -19.32
CA ALA A 36 11.22 -1.92 -20.23
C ALA A 36 12.54 -1.35 -19.70
N ASP A 37 12.49 -0.31 -18.87
CA ASP A 37 13.69 0.36 -18.35
C ASP A 37 14.24 -0.32 -17.09
N THR A 38 13.34 -0.80 -16.21
CA THR A 38 13.72 -1.41 -14.92
C THR A 38 13.67 -2.94 -14.93
N ASP A 39 13.08 -3.57 -15.95
CA ASP A 39 12.77 -5.00 -16.04
C ASP A 39 11.85 -5.51 -14.90
N LYS A 40 11.27 -4.60 -14.13
CA LYS A 40 10.39 -4.92 -13.01
C LYS A 40 8.98 -5.23 -13.51
N ALA A 41 8.35 -6.20 -12.87
CA ALA A 41 6.98 -6.57 -13.19
C ALA A 41 5.99 -5.46 -12.76
N ILE A 42 5.01 -5.20 -13.62
CA ILE A 42 3.92 -4.25 -13.41
C ILE A 42 2.66 -5.04 -13.05
N PRO A 43 1.95 -4.66 -11.97
CA PRO A 43 0.82 -5.45 -11.52
C PRO A 43 -0.41 -5.27 -12.42
N CYS A 44 -1.25 -6.29 -12.49
CA CYS A 44 -2.55 -6.19 -13.16
C CYS A 44 -3.46 -5.24 -12.37
N ALA A 45 -4.17 -4.36 -13.06
CA ALA A 45 -5.23 -3.56 -12.45
C ALA A 45 -6.49 -4.42 -12.30
N VAL A 46 -7.03 -4.49 -11.08
CA VAL A 46 -8.20 -5.33 -10.77
C VAL A 46 -9.17 -4.58 -9.87
N HIS A 47 -10.39 -5.10 -9.78
CA HIS A 47 -11.35 -4.73 -8.75
C HIS A 47 -11.98 -6.01 -8.23
N GLN A 48 -11.39 -6.58 -7.18
CA GLN A 48 -11.79 -7.88 -6.65
C GLN A 48 -11.66 -7.90 -5.12
N ASP A 49 -12.31 -8.87 -4.50
CA ASP A 49 -12.10 -9.17 -3.08
C ASP A 49 -10.67 -9.66 -2.82
N ALA A 50 -10.17 -9.38 -1.62
CA ALA A 50 -8.94 -9.97 -1.13
C ALA A 50 -9.09 -11.49 -0.98
N VAL A 51 -8.06 -12.24 -1.36
CA VAL A 51 -8.06 -13.70 -1.40
C VAL A 51 -6.99 -14.26 -0.48
N ALA A 52 -7.23 -15.45 0.06
CA ALA A 52 -6.21 -16.15 0.82
C ALA A 52 -5.09 -16.63 -0.11
N LEU A 53 -3.85 -16.63 0.38
CA LEU A 53 -2.75 -17.26 -0.33
C LEU A 53 -2.97 -18.78 -0.39
N GLU A 54 -2.62 -19.38 -1.53
CA GLU A 54 -3.00 -20.76 -1.89
C GLU A 54 -2.46 -21.82 -0.94
N THR A 55 -1.24 -21.62 -0.44
CA THR A 55 -0.53 -22.64 0.35
C THR A 55 -0.06 -22.09 1.70
N PRO A 56 0.12 -22.97 2.72
CA PRO A 56 0.75 -22.59 3.98
C PRO A 56 2.15 -21.98 3.81
N THR A 57 2.91 -22.46 2.82
CA THR A 57 4.24 -21.94 2.48
C THR A 57 4.16 -20.52 1.92
N SER A 58 3.21 -20.24 1.03
CA SER A 58 2.97 -18.89 0.51
C SER A 58 2.58 -17.94 1.65
N TRP A 59 1.69 -18.38 2.55
CA TRP A 59 1.35 -17.61 3.75
C TRP A 59 2.56 -17.36 4.65
N GLN A 60 3.42 -18.35 4.85
CA GLN A 60 4.64 -18.19 5.65
C GLN A 60 5.61 -17.19 5.02
N ALA A 61 5.81 -17.24 3.70
CA ALA A 61 6.63 -16.27 2.98
C ALA A 61 6.10 -14.84 3.18
N PHE A 62 4.78 -14.65 3.01
CA PHE A 62 4.12 -13.38 3.29
C PHE A 62 4.28 -12.94 4.75
N ALA A 63 4.02 -13.81 5.72
CA ALA A 63 4.10 -13.48 7.14
C ALA A 63 5.53 -13.15 7.59
N ASN A 64 6.55 -13.78 7.00
CA ASN A 64 7.95 -13.46 7.26
C ASN A 64 8.33 -12.08 6.70
N LEU A 65 7.81 -11.73 5.53
CA LEU A 65 8.08 -10.44 4.89
C LEU A 65 7.28 -9.30 5.54
N CYS A 66 6.00 -9.52 5.79
CA CYS A 66 5.02 -8.51 6.22
C CYS A 66 4.40 -8.84 7.59
N PRO A 67 5.21 -8.95 8.67
CA PRO A 67 4.75 -9.48 9.96
C PRO A 67 3.66 -8.62 10.63
N GLN A 68 3.73 -7.29 10.51
CA GLN A 68 2.72 -6.39 11.07
C GLN A 68 1.37 -6.57 10.40
N LEU A 69 1.33 -6.56 9.07
CA LEU A 69 0.11 -6.81 8.31
C LEU A 69 -0.44 -8.22 8.55
N ALA A 70 0.43 -9.24 8.61
CA ALA A 70 0.03 -10.62 8.87
C ALA A 70 -0.64 -10.79 10.25
N ALA A 71 -0.15 -10.09 11.26
CA ALA A 71 -0.76 -10.07 12.59
C ALA A 71 -2.13 -9.36 12.58
N GLU A 72 -2.28 -8.26 11.82
CA GLU A 72 -3.52 -7.49 11.72
C GLU A 72 -4.65 -8.26 11.04
N ILE A 73 -4.33 -9.06 10.01
CA ILE A 73 -5.34 -9.76 9.19
C ILE A 73 -5.61 -11.21 9.65
N HIS A 74 -5.02 -11.64 10.76
CA HIS A 74 -5.30 -12.95 11.35
C HIS A 74 -6.66 -12.92 12.06
N PRO A 75 -7.52 -13.95 11.92
CA PRO A 75 -7.31 -15.24 11.27
C PRO A 75 -7.75 -15.32 9.80
N ASP A 76 -8.26 -14.23 9.20
CA ASP A 76 -8.86 -14.25 7.86
C ASP A 76 -7.85 -14.56 6.74
N ARG A 77 -6.60 -14.11 6.89
CA ARG A 77 -5.47 -14.37 5.98
C ARG A 77 -5.71 -13.98 4.51
N LYS A 78 -6.65 -13.06 4.26
CA LYS A 78 -6.93 -12.52 2.94
C LYS A 78 -6.00 -11.35 2.62
N VAL A 79 -5.41 -11.36 1.43
CA VAL A 79 -4.47 -10.35 0.94
C VAL A 79 -4.75 -10.00 -0.51
N CYS A 80 -4.25 -8.85 -0.96
CA CYS A 80 -4.35 -8.41 -2.35
C CYS A 80 -3.18 -8.85 -3.23
N CYS A 81 -2.09 -9.36 -2.66
CA CYS A 81 -0.94 -9.86 -3.41
C CYS A 81 -0.94 -11.39 -3.58
N ASP A 82 -0.35 -11.89 -4.67
CA ASP A 82 0.01 -13.30 -4.78
C ASP A 82 1.43 -13.57 -4.27
N VAL A 83 1.86 -14.84 -4.24
CA VAL A 83 3.18 -15.20 -3.72
C VAL A 83 4.31 -14.63 -4.58
N SER A 84 4.12 -14.49 -5.89
CA SER A 84 5.15 -13.91 -6.76
C SER A 84 5.38 -12.43 -6.42
N GLN A 85 4.31 -11.67 -6.15
CA GLN A 85 4.42 -10.28 -5.70
C GLN A 85 5.10 -10.14 -4.33
N VAL A 86 4.92 -11.13 -3.43
CA VAL A 86 5.64 -11.19 -2.15
C VAL A 86 7.13 -11.41 -2.39
N GLU A 87 7.50 -12.34 -3.27
CA GLU A 87 8.89 -12.64 -3.61
C GLU A 87 9.56 -11.44 -4.30
N ASP A 88 8.85 -10.76 -5.20
CA ASP A 88 9.32 -9.56 -5.87
C ASP A 88 9.57 -8.43 -4.87
N LEU A 89 8.61 -8.17 -3.98
CA LEU A 89 8.77 -7.19 -2.92
C LEU A 89 9.97 -7.51 -2.01
N ALA A 90 10.20 -8.80 -1.70
CA ALA A 90 11.36 -9.22 -0.92
C ALA A 90 12.67 -8.88 -1.64
N ARG A 91 12.78 -9.13 -2.96
CA ARG A 91 13.96 -8.80 -3.77
C ARG A 91 14.18 -7.29 -3.87
N GLU A 92 13.11 -6.52 -4.08
CA GLU A 92 13.18 -5.05 -4.14
C GLU A 92 13.68 -4.44 -2.82
N LEU A 93 13.28 -5.00 -1.69
CA LEU A 93 13.71 -4.56 -0.36
C LEU A 93 15.19 -4.85 -0.07
N GLU A 94 15.85 -5.75 -0.81
CA GLU A 94 17.28 -6.00 -0.63
C GLU A 94 18.14 -4.78 -1.01
N GLN A 95 17.72 -3.99 -2.01
CA GLN A 95 18.48 -2.83 -2.45
C GLN A 95 18.62 -1.77 -1.34
N PRO A 96 17.53 -1.24 -0.73
CA PRO A 96 17.65 -0.30 0.39
C PRO A 96 18.33 -0.95 1.60
N ALA A 97 18.11 -2.24 1.86
CA ALA A 97 18.81 -2.97 2.92
C ALA A 97 20.33 -2.92 2.74
N ARG A 98 20.84 -3.28 1.55
CA ARG A 98 22.28 -3.23 1.20
C ARG A 98 22.83 -1.80 1.19
N LEU A 99 22.04 -0.82 0.78
CA LEU A 99 22.45 0.58 0.80
C LEU A 99 22.72 1.11 2.21
N GLY A 100 22.11 0.52 3.23
CA GLY A 100 22.40 0.82 4.64
C GLY A 100 21.19 0.75 5.55
N MET A 101 19.98 0.55 5.01
CA MET A 101 18.75 0.50 5.81
C MET A 101 18.79 -0.64 6.85
N ALA A 102 19.45 -1.76 6.52
CA ALA A 102 19.63 -2.89 7.43
C ALA A 102 20.40 -2.57 8.72
N LYS A 103 21.16 -1.47 8.77
CA LYS A 103 21.84 -1.00 10.00
C LYS A 103 20.85 -0.47 11.05
N CYS A 104 19.60 -0.24 10.67
CA CYS A 104 18.55 0.29 11.53
C CYS A 104 17.29 -0.59 11.37
N PRO A 105 17.13 -1.64 12.20
CA PRO A 105 16.00 -2.56 12.09
C PRO A 105 14.63 -1.88 12.17
N GLY A 106 14.49 -0.83 12.98
CA GLY A 106 13.26 -0.05 13.10
C GLY A 106 12.87 0.65 11.80
N CYS A 107 13.81 1.34 11.16
CA CYS A 107 13.63 1.93 9.83
C CYS A 107 13.26 0.88 8.77
N MET A 108 14.01 -0.22 8.73
CA MET A 108 13.76 -1.30 7.78
C MET A 108 12.36 -1.90 7.97
N LEU A 109 11.92 -2.09 9.21
CA LEU A 109 10.58 -2.60 9.53
C LEU A 109 9.49 -1.64 9.06
N ASN A 110 9.62 -0.35 9.38
CA ASN A 110 8.65 0.67 8.97
C ASN A 110 8.54 0.81 7.45
N PHE A 111 9.68 0.88 6.75
CA PHE A 111 9.71 1.01 5.29
C PHE A 111 9.13 -0.23 4.60
N ARG A 112 9.45 -1.42 5.13
CA ARG A 112 8.88 -2.68 4.67
C ARG A 112 7.37 -2.74 4.89
N ASP A 113 6.88 -2.35 6.07
CA ASP A 113 5.43 -2.35 6.35
C ASP A 113 4.67 -1.40 5.43
N PHE A 114 5.25 -0.24 5.14
CA PHE A 114 4.69 0.72 4.19
C PHE A 114 4.46 0.08 2.81
N LEU A 115 5.48 -0.59 2.26
CA LEU A 115 5.34 -1.29 0.98
C LEU A 115 4.46 -2.54 1.06
N CYS A 116 4.51 -3.29 2.16
CA CYS A 116 3.61 -4.42 2.40
C CYS A 116 2.15 -4.01 2.39
N ARG A 117 1.80 -2.88 3.00
CA ARG A 117 0.43 -2.36 3.03
C ARG A 117 -0.02 -1.89 1.65
N MET A 118 0.87 -1.26 0.88
CA MET A 118 0.61 -0.93 -0.52
C MET A 118 0.30 -2.18 -1.35
N THR A 119 1.14 -3.21 -1.25
CA THR A 119 1.11 -4.37 -2.15
C THR A 119 0.09 -5.43 -1.73
N CYS A 120 -0.07 -5.67 -0.44
CA CYS A 120 -0.77 -6.86 0.06
C CYS A 120 -1.99 -6.59 0.94
N SER A 121 -2.22 -5.35 1.40
CA SER A 121 -3.35 -5.06 2.30
C SER A 121 -4.67 -5.51 1.67
N PRO A 122 -5.57 -6.19 2.40
CA PRO A 122 -6.91 -6.51 1.88
C PRO A 122 -7.78 -5.26 1.68
N LYS A 123 -7.29 -4.09 2.14
CA LYS A 123 -7.99 -2.80 2.11
C LYS A 123 -7.34 -1.81 1.14
N GLN A 124 -6.72 -2.26 0.06
CA GLN A 124 -6.02 -1.38 -0.88
C GLN A 124 -6.89 -0.20 -1.33
N SER A 125 -8.15 -0.43 -1.72
CA SER A 125 -9.05 0.61 -2.22
C SER A 125 -9.40 1.70 -1.20
N ASP A 126 -9.05 1.52 0.08
CA ASP A 126 -9.24 2.57 1.08
C ASP A 126 -8.23 3.70 0.89
N PHE A 127 -6.97 3.38 0.54
CA PHE A 127 -5.88 4.36 0.47
C PHE A 127 -5.16 4.38 -0.89
N LEU A 128 -5.50 3.48 -1.80
CA LEU A 128 -4.99 3.41 -3.17
C LEU A 128 -6.11 3.64 -4.18
N ALA A 129 -5.75 4.24 -5.31
CA ALA A 129 -6.59 4.24 -6.49
C ALA A 129 -5.71 4.14 -7.74
N VAL A 130 -6.02 3.18 -8.62
CA VAL A 130 -5.45 3.17 -9.98
C VAL A 130 -6.02 4.35 -10.77
N ASN A 131 -5.15 5.24 -11.24
CA ASN A 131 -5.52 6.45 -11.99
C ASN A 131 -5.47 6.22 -13.51
N ALA A 132 -4.50 5.43 -13.98
CA ALA A 132 -4.37 5.08 -15.38
C ALA A 132 -3.98 3.60 -15.54
N THR A 133 -4.52 2.99 -16.60
CA THR A 133 -4.19 1.63 -17.02
C THR A 133 -3.84 1.61 -18.49
N ALA A 134 -3.00 0.65 -18.88
CA ALA A 134 -2.79 0.31 -20.27
C ALA A 134 -3.04 -1.20 -20.48
N ARG A 135 -3.01 -1.66 -21.73
CA ARG A 135 -3.50 -3.00 -22.12
C ARG A 135 -2.48 -3.82 -22.89
N GLU A 136 -1.24 -3.35 -22.96
CA GLU A 136 -0.10 -4.13 -23.44
C GLU A 136 0.18 -5.27 -22.44
N GLY A 137 0.73 -6.38 -22.93
CA GLY A 137 1.00 -7.57 -22.11
C GLY A 137 -0.17 -8.56 -22.05
N ILE A 138 -0.36 -9.21 -20.90
CA ILE A 138 -1.34 -10.30 -20.73
C ILE A 138 -2.70 -9.83 -20.17
N GLY A 139 -2.83 -8.55 -19.83
CA GLY A 139 -4.07 -7.96 -19.30
C GLY A 139 -3.91 -6.47 -18.95
N PRO A 140 -4.99 -5.80 -18.48
CA PRO A 140 -4.90 -4.42 -18.01
C PRO A 140 -3.90 -4.29 -16.87
N HIS A 141 -2.92 -3.40 -17.01
CA HIS A 141 -1.88 -3.18 -16.00
C HIS A 141 -1.84 -1.72 -15.55
N VAL A 142 -1.31 -1.49 -14.35
CA VAL A 142 -1.23 -0.16 -13.73
C VAL A 142 -0.15 0.68 -14.41
N VAL A 143 -0.51 1.87 -14.89
CA VAL A 143 0.46 2.87 -15.41
C VAL A 143 0.69 3.97 -14.39
N GLU A 144 -0.38 4.38 -13.72
CA GLU A 144 -0.35 5.44 -12.72
C GLU A 144 -1.31 5.10 -11.58
N MET A 145 -0.86 5.31 -10.34
CA MET A 145 -1.72 5.19 -9.17
C MET A 145 -1.52 6.32 -8.17
N ILE A 146 -2.53 6.52 -7.34
CA ILE A 146 -2.51 7.41 -6.19
C ILE A 146 -2.38 6.57 -4.93
N TYR A 147 -1.51 7.01 -4.02
CA TYR A 147 -1.36 6.43 -2.68
C TYR A 147 -1.49 7.52 -1.62
N ALA A 148 -2.64 7.55 -0.96
CA ALA A 148 -2.95 8.45 0.13
C ALA A 148 -2.36 7.94 1.46
N VAL A 149 -1.63 8.80 2.16
CA VAL A 149 -0.96 8.44 3.42
C VAL A 149 -1.15 9.56 4.44
N ARG A 150 -1.40 9.20 5.70
CA ARG A 150 -1.41 10.16 6.80
C ARG A 150 -0.03 10.80 6.96
N GLU A 151 0.00 12.13 7.07
CA GLU A 151 1.24 12.88 7.19
C GLU A 151 2.08 12.42 8.40
N GLU A 152 1.43 12.21 9.56
CA GLU A 152 2.08 11.69 10.77
C GLU A 152 2.77 10.34 10.52
N PHE A 153 2.09 9.41 9.84
CA PHE A 153 2.64 8.09 9.56
C PHE A 153 3.85 8.20 8.61
N ALA A 154 3.72 8.93 7.51
CA ALA A 154 4.82 9.11 6.56
C ALA A 154 6.02 9.83 7.18
N GLN A 155 5.78 10.85 8.01
CA GLN A 155 6.80 11.55 8.77
C GLN A 155 7.51 10.60 9.74
N GLY A 156 6.76 9.74 10.43
CA GLY A 156 7.29 8.71 11.33
C GLY A 156 8.20 7.71 10.62
N VAL A 157 7.76 7.17 9.47
CA VAL A 157 8.59 6.28 8.64
C VAL A 157 9.86 7.01 8.20
N TYR A 158 9.75 8.23 7.67
CA TYR A 158 10.90 9.03 7.24
C TYR A 158 11.88 9.32 8.38
N ASP A 159 11.38 9.76 9.54
CA ASP A 159 12.19 10.11 10.70
C ASP A 159 12.94 8.92 11.27
N SER A 160 12.37 7.71 11.18
CA SER A 160 13.07 6.49 11.57
C SER A 160 14.32 6.21 10.71
N CYS A 161 14.38 6.75 9.49
CA CYS A 161 15.41 6.47 8.50
C CYS A 161 16.37 7.64 8.22
N LYS A 162 15.98 8.88 8.52
CA LYS A 162 16.65 10.10 8.02
C LYS A 162 18.13 10.24 8.39
N ASP A 163 18.55 9.65 9.51
CA ASP A 163 19.93 9.72 10.01
C ASP A 163 20.74 8.44 9.78
N VAL A 164 20.13 7.41 9.17
CA VAL A 164 20.83 6.17 8.78
C VAL A 164 21.94 6.50 7.78
N ARG A 165 23.11 5.89 7.95
CA ARG A 165 24.29 6.12 7.10
C ARG A 165 24.46 5.00 6.07
N SER A 166 24.59 5.40 4.81
CA SER A 166 24.81 4.49 3.70
C SER A 166 26.11 3.71 3.85
N VAL A 167 26.18 2.54 3.21
CA VAL A 167 27.40 1.69 3.15
C VAL A 167 28.38 2.20 2.10
N VAL A 168 27.89 2.68 0.97
CA VAL A 168 28.72 2.99 -0.21
C VAL A 168 29.59 4.24 0.00
N LEU A 169 29.15 5.22 0.82
CA LEU A 169 29.85 6.50 0.99
C LEU A 169 29.81 7.07 2.42
N GLY A 170 29.15 6.40 3.38
CA GLY A 170 28.97 6.95 4.74
C GLY A 170 28.11 8.21 4.84
N ILE A 171 27.53 8.69 3.73
CA ILE A 171 26.57 9.80 3.70
C ILE A 171 25.19 9.35 4.20
N LYS A 172 24.30 10.29 4.52
CA LYS A 172 22.92 9.96 4.91
C LYS A 172 22.23 9.15 3.81
N LEU A 173 21.59 8.05 4.17
CA LEU A 173 20.89 7.15 3.25
C LEU A 173 19.85 7.90 2.42
N MET A 174 19.14 8.83 3.06
CA MET A 174 18.15 9.68 2.40
C MET A 174 18.72 10.57 1.30
N THR A 175 20.02 10.91 1.31
CA THR A 175 20.63 11.64 0.19
C THR A 175 20.60 10.82 -1.10
N LEU A 176 20.77 9.50 -1.01
CA LEU A 176 20.68 8.58 -2.14
C LEU A 176 19.23 8.29 -2.52
N MET A 177 18.37 8.14 -1.50
CA MET A 177 16.95 7.79 -1.68
C MET A 177 16.03 9.00 -1.91
N CYS A 178 16.56 10.18 -2.21
CA CYS A 178 15.77 11.40 -2.40
C CYS A 178 16.23 12.19 -3.64
N GLY A 179 16.59 11.45 -4.71
CA GLY A 179 17.04 12.03 -5.97
C GLY A 179 18.37 12.78 -5.90
N GLY A 180 19.29 12.36 -5.04
CA GLY A 180 20.63 12.96 -4.92
C GLY A 180 20.68 14.31 -4.18
N ARG A 181 19.55 14.78 -3.63
CA ARG A 181 19.49 16.08 -2.93
C ARG A 181 20.05 15.96 -1.52
N VAL A 182 21.15 16.67 -1.26
CA VAL A 182 21.80 16.70 0.07
C VAL A 182 20.97 17.49 1.10
N PHE A 183 20.31 18.56 0.65
CA PHE A 183 19.50 19.44 1.50
C PHE A 183 18.02 19.41 1.10
N GLY A 184 17.15 19.60 2.09
CA GLY A 184 15.72 19.76 1.86
C GLY A 184 15.00 18.47 1.45
N CYS A 185 15.54 17.28 1.76
CA CYS A 185 14.74 16.07 1.66
C CYS A 185 13.65 16.10 2.75
N THR A 186 12.39 15.98 2.32
CA THR A 186 11.20 15.90 3.16
C THR A 186 10.54 14.53 2.94
N PRO A 187 9.63 14.07 3.82
CA PRO A 187 8.90 12.82 3.57
C PRO A 187 8.21 12.81 2.20
N GLN A 188 7.58 13.94 1.82
CA GLN A 188 6.94 14.09 0.51
C GLN A 188 7.94 13.88 -0.64
N ARG A 189 9.10 14.56 -0.62
CA ARG A 189 10.11 14.45 -1.69
C ARG A 189 10.74 13.06 -1.76
N TRP A 190 10.92 12.41 -0.61
CA TRP A 190 11.38 11.04 -0.54
C TRP A 190 10.38 10.10 -1.23
N LEU A 191 9.10 10.18 -0.86
CA LEU A 191 8.06 9.35 -1.45
C LEU A 191 7.89 9.66 -2.95
N GLU A 192 7.94 10.92 -3.36
CA GLU A 192 7.93 11.31 -4.78
C GLU A 192 9.05 10.62 -5.56
N PHE A 193 10.26 10.54 -5.00
CA PHE A 193 11.37 9.81 -5.62
C PHE A 193 11.10 8.31 -5.71
N LEU A 194 10.56 7.69 -4.65
CA LEU A 194 10.18 6.27 -4.67
C LEU A 194 9.11 5.96 -5.72
N GLY A 195 8.22 6.91 -6.00
CA GLY A 195 7.15 6.78 -7.00
C GLY A 195 7.51 7.29 -8.39
N SER A 196 8.76 7.71 -8.60
CA SER A 196 9.24 8.20 -9.89
C SER A 196 9.71 7.05 -10.77
N THR A 197 9.34 7.12 -12.05
CA THR A 197 9.73 6.16 -13.09
C THR A 197 11.17 6.39 -13.55
N ALA A 198 11.74 5.46 -14.32
CA ALA A 198 13.09 5.62 -14.85
C ALA A 198 13.26 6.90 -15.71
N PRO A 199 12.31 7.30 -16.59
CA PRO A 199 12.38 8.59 -17.29
C PRO A 199 12.38 9.82 -16.37
N GLU A 200 11.86 9.70 -15.15
CA GLU A 200 11.88 10.74 -14.12
C GLU A 200 13.12 10.66 -13.20
N GLY A 201 14.03 9.70 -13.46
CA GLY A 201 15.23 9.45 -12.66
C GLY A 201 15.00 8.61 -11.40
N GLY A 202 13.85 7.95 -11.29
CA GLY A 202 13.54 7.01 -10.22
C GLY A 202 13.68 5.55 -10.65
N TYR A 203 13.09 4.64 -9.87
CA TYR A 203 13.20 3.19 -10.03
C TYR A 203 11.85 2.46 -9.93
N SER A 204 10.75 3.21 -9.93
CA SER A 204 9.40 2.63 -9.90
C SER A 204 9.03 2.12 -11.29
N PRO A 205 8.50 0.89 -11.44
CA PRO A 205 8.05 0.37 -12.74
C PRO A 205 6.85 1.11 -13.34
N PHE A 206 6.12 1.86 -12.51
CA PHE A 206 4.98 2.67 -12.92
C PHE A 206 4.89 3.88 -12.00
N LYS A 207 4.13 4.90 -12.40
CA LYS A 207 4.07 6.16 -11.64
C LYS A 207 3.22 6.00 -10.38
N ILE A 208 3.76 6.43 -9.24
CA ILE A 208 3.03 6.47 -7.97
C ILE A 208 2.97 7.91 -7.46
N HIS A 209 1.76 8.43 -7.31
CA HIS A 209 1.48 9.72 -6.72
C HIS A 209 1.18 9.57 -5.24
N TYR A 210 2.17 9.84 -4.40
CA TYR A 210 1.99 9.88 -2.96
C TYR A 210 1.33 11.19 -2.53
N VAL A 211 0.23 11.08 -1.79
CA VAL A 211 -0.50 12.22 -1.24
C VAL A 211 -0.46 12.16 0.28
N LEU A 212 0.38 13.01 0.87
CA LEU A 212 0.43 13.21 2.32
C LEU A 212 -0.66 14.18 2.76
N THR A 213 -1.40 13.80 3.80
CA THR A 213 -2.47 14.66 4.35
C THR A 213 -2.66 14.50 5.85
N GLY A 214 -2.99 15.61 6.51
CA GLY A 214 -3.48 15.64 7.89
C GLY A 214 -4.97 15.33 8.03
N GLU A 215 -5.70 15.20 6.91
CA GLU A 215 -7.14 14.95 6.87
C GLU A 215 -7.49 13.46 6.89
N PRO A 216 -8.53 13.03 7.62
CA PRO A 216 -8.85 11.60 7.80
C PRO A 216 -9.45 10.96 6.54
N ALA A 217 -9.88 11.78 5.58
CA ALA A 217 -10.35 11.36 4.28
C ALA A 217 -10.01 12.43 3.23
N LEU A 218 -9.89 12.03 1.96
CA LEU A 218 -9.77 12.97 0.85
C LEU A 218 -10.43 12.43 -0.42
N GLN A 219 -10.87 13.33 -1.30
CA GLN A 219 -11.34 12.96 -2.63
C GLN A 219 -10.23 13.08 -3.68
N ARG A 220 -9.90 11.98 -4.36
CA ARG A 220 -8.93 11.93 -5.47
C ARG A 220 -9.34 10.87 -6.49
N ALA A 221 -9.07 11.13 -7.77
CA ALA A 221 -9.47 10.24 -8.88
C ALA A 221 -10.94 9.78 -8.80
N GLY A 222 -11.85 10.68 -8.40
CA GLY A 222 -13.27 10.36 -8.24
C GLY A 222 -13.62 9.43 -7.06
N ARG A 223 -12.67 9.12 -6.17
CA ARG A 223 -12.85 8.24 -5.01
C ARG A 223 -12.63 8.97 -3.69
N ASN A 224 -13.35 8.52 -2.67
CA ASN A 224 -13.11 8.93 -1.29
C ASN A 224 -12.09 7.97 -0.67
N LEU A 225 -10.88 8.44 -0.46
CA LEU A 225 -9.79 7.68 0.13
C LEU A 225 -9.68 7.98 1.62
N THR A 226 -9.49 6.95 2.43
CA THR A 226 -9.05 6.99 3.82
C THR A 226 -7.53 6.78 3.83
N PRO A 227 -6.72 7.83 4.03
CA PRO A 227 -5.26 7.75 3.95
C PRO A 227 -4.68 6.70 4.89
N LEU A 228 -3.66 5.98 4.42
CA LEU A 228 -3.03 4.95 5.23
C LEU A 228 -2.43 5.54 6.52
N SER A 229 -2.75 4.90 7.63
CA SER A 229 -2.13 5.13 8.93
C SER A 229 -1.79 3.79 9.55
N ALA A 230 -0.60 3.65 10.11
CA ALA A 230 -0.20 2.43 10.82
C ALA A 230 0.77 2.77 11.97
N PRO A 231 0.89 1.89 12.99
CA PRO A 231 1.93 2.02 13.99
C PRO A 231 3.33 1.94 13.36
N PHE A 232 4.26 2.77 13.85
CA PHE A 232 5.65 2.80 13.40
C PHE A 232 6.60 2.87 14.59
N LEU A 233 7.81 2.35 14.39
CA LEU A 233 8.90 2.44 15.36
C LEU A 233 9.61 3.78 15.23
N LYS A 234 9.84 4.46 16.36
CA LYS A 234 10.43 5.82 16.37
C LYS A 234 11.96 5.83 16.31
N THR A 235 12.62 4.70 16.53
CA THR A 235 14.06 4.64 16.67
C THR A 235 14.66 3.51 15.83
N CYS A 236 15.93 3.69 15.51
CA CYS A 236 16.86 2.57 15.41
C CYS A 236 17.11 2.00 16.82
#